data_AF-Q2H684-F1
#
_entry.id   AF-Q2H684-F1
#
_cell.length_a   1.000
_cell.length_b   1.000
_cell.length_c   1.000
_cell.angle_alpha   90.00
_cell.angle_beta   90.00
_cell.angle_gamma   90.00
#
_symmetry.space_group_name_H-M   'P 1'
#
loop_
_entity.id
_entity.type
_entity.pdbx_description
1 polymer ?
#
loop_
_entity_poly.entity_id
_entity_poly.type
_entity_poly.pdbx_seq_one_letter_code
_entity_poly.pdbx_strand_id
1 'polypeptide(L)'
;MNKISFLDCLLQNANFELMAPKKKGPAKRLAAGRPPVLQRSKSISRRATKALINKHHLLQKRKRQAIAKGNAVEEAAIETEIKALGGIEGYQEASLQGQRHDRGGDSSQVLMKWLEPCVSTHGTDSDRRLRMLEVGALSTQNACSKSGHFYIERIDLNSQGDGILQQDFMERPLPRDESERFDIISLSLVLNYVPEPKDRGEMLRRTAQFLRAPERYLESPHLQASFSSLFLVLPAPCVTNSRYLDEERLVAIMKSVGLPPWTMEPGGPGLPCGTARSVRTPPTWEFLELGRCPDWCPESDGIPDLAAPAIPLK
;
A
#
# COMPACT_ATOMS: atom_id res chain seq x y z
N MET A 1 -16.79 23.54 -49.07
CA MET A 1 -17.14 24.88 -49.59
C MET A 1 -18.65 25.04 -49.51
N ASN A 2 -19.08 26.27 -49.17
CA ASN A 2 -20.45 26.82 -49.07
C ASN A 2 -21.19 26.49 -47.76
N LYS A 3 -20.99 27.27 -46.69
CA LYS A 3 -21.49 28.63 -46.35
C LYS A 3 -22.99 28.67 -46.03
N ILE A 4 -23.24 28.86 -44.74
CA ILE A 4 -24.50 29.25 -44.09
C ILE A 4 -24.76 30.74 -44.36
N SER A 5 -26.01 31.14 -44.63
CA SER A 5 -26.52 32.50 -44.45
C SER A 5 -27.84 32.39 -43.65
N PHE A 6 -27.93 32.73 -42.36
CA PHE A 6 -27.97 34.10 -41.81
C PHE A 6 -29.01 35.02 -42.48
N LEU A 7 -30.23 34.52 -42.79
CA LEU A 7 -31.36 35.38 -43.16
C LEU A 7 -32.78 34.79 -43.04
N ASP A 8 -33.01 33.70 -42.28
CA ASP A 8 -34.37 33.26 -41.90
C ASP A 8 -34.80 33.83 -40.54
N CYS A 9 -34.46 35.10 -40.38
CA CYS A 9 -34.86 35.98 -39.29
C CYS A 9 -36.35 36.31 -39.46
N LEU A 10 -37.15 35.90 -38.47
CA LEU A 10 -38.21 36.69 -37.84
C LEU A 10 -39.07 37.56 -38.78
N LEU A 11 -40.37 37.27 -38.81
CA LEU A 11 -41.51 38.20 -38.66
C LEU A 11 -42.76 37.43 -39.13
N GLN A 12 -43.60 36.94 -38.23
CA GLN A 12 -44.89 37.55 -37.82
C GLN A 12 -46.01 36.55 -38.17
N ASN A 13 -47.10 36.36 -37.46
CA ASN A 13 -47.57 36.85 -36.18
C ASN A 13 -48.83 36.01 -35.84
N ALA A 14 -49.10 35.90 -34.54
CA ALA A 14 -50.43 35.88 -33.92
C ALA A 14 -51.50 34.92 -34.48
N ASN A 15 -51.85 33.92 -33.66
CA ASN A 15 -53.24 33.76 -33.23
C ASN A 15 -53.29 33.06 -31.87
N PHE A 16 -53.75 33.82 -30.89
CA PHE A 16 -53.96 33.41 -29.51
C PHE A 16 -55.47 33.16 -29.39
N GLU A 17 -55.88 31.88 -29.40
CA GLU A 17 -57.26 31.50 -29.16
C GLU A 17 -57.35 30.63 -27.91
N LEU A 18 -58.17 31.09 -26.97
CA LEU A 18 -58.33 30.62 -25.59
C LEU A 18 -58.91 29.20 -25.53
N MET A 19 -58.11 28.21 -25.13
CA MET A 19 -58.60 26.90 -24.71
C MET A 19 -58.94 26.89 -23.20
N ALA A 20 -60.17 26.46 -22.89
CA ALA A 20 -60.71 26.29 -21.54
C ALA A 20 -59.86 25.35 -20.65
N PRO A 21 -59.86 25.54 -19.31
CA PRO A 21 -58.99 24.76 -18.42
C PRO A 21 -59.44 23.29 -18.32
N LYS A 22 -58.59 22.36 -18.77
CA LYS A 22 -58.78 20.92 -18.54
C LYS A 22 -58.63 20.59 -17.05
N LYS A 23 -59.63 19.93 -16.47
CA LYS A 23 -59.62 19.41 -15.09
C LYS A 23 -58.40 18.50 -14.86
N LYS A 24 -57.55 18.84 -13.88
CA LYS A 24 -56.43 17.99 -13.44
C LYS A 24 -56.98 16.77 -12.69
N GLY A 25 -56.71 15.56 -13.22
CA GLY A 25 -56.88 14.32 -12.46
C GLY A 25 -55.94 14.27 -11.25
N PRO A 26 -56.19 13.40 -10.26
CA PRO A 26 -55.39 13.34 -9.04
C PRO A 26 -53.93 13.01 -9.40
N ALA A 27 -52.99 13.77 -8.84
CA ALA A 27 -51.56 13.57 -9.05
C ALA A 27 -51.17 12.16 -8.57
N LYS A 28 -50.67 11.33 -9.49
CA LYS A 28 -50.06 10.04 -9.13
C LYS A 28 -48.88 10.32 -8.20
N ARG A 29 -48.83 9.62 -7.06
CA ARG A 29 -47.76 9.76 -6.06
C ARG A 29 -46.40 9.57 -6.74
N LEU A 30 -45.48 10.50 -6.53
CA LEU A 30 -44.10 10.51 -7.08
C LEU A 30 -43.30 9.23 -6.78
N ALA A 31 -43.76 8.40 -5.84
CA ALA A 31 -43.17 7.10 -5.52
C ALA A 31 -43.35 6.05 -6.63
N ALA A 32 -44.34 6.20 -7.52
CA ALA A 32 -44.68 5.20 -8.54
C ALA A 32 -43.79 5.23 -9.80
N GLY A 33 -42.87 6.20 -9.91
CA GLY A 33 -42.00 6.39 -11.08
C GLY A 33 -40.50 6.21 -10.82
N ARG A 34 -40.08 5.81 -9.61
CA ARG A 34 -38.66 5.63 -9.31
C ARG A 34 -38.20 4.29 -9.91
N PRO A 35 -37.23 4.28 -10.86
CA PRO A 35 -36.59 3.05 -11.28
C PRO A 35 -36.04 2.33 -10.04
N PRO A 36 -36.02 0.98 -10.00
CA PRO A 36 -35.40 0.26 -8.90
C PRO A 36 -33.98 0.81 -8.71
N VAL A 37 -33.71 1.36 -7.52
CA VAL A 37 -32.36 1.82 -7.17
C VAL A 37 -31.47 0.60 -7.32
N LEU A 38 -30.54 0.66 -8.27
CA LEU A 38 -29.56 -0.40 -8.50
C LEU A 38 -28.88 -0.70 -7.15
N GLN A 39 -29.26 -1.83 -6.54
CA GLN A 39 -28.67 -2.25 -5.28
C GLN A 39 -27.26 -2.74 -5.61
N ARG A 40 -26.29 -1.82 -5.54
CA ARG A 40 -24.87 -2.18 -5.56
C ARG A 40 -24.64 -3.18 -4.44
N SER A 41 -23.97 -4.28 -4.74
CA SER A 41 -23.59 -5.28 -3.75
C SER A 41 -22.92 -4.58 -2.56
N LYS A 42 -23.41 -4.85 -1.34
CA LYS A 42 -22.91 -4.20 -0.13
C LYS A 42 -21.47 -4.64 0.09
N SER A 43 -20.52 -3.79 -0.29
CA SER A 43 -19.11 -4.00 0.01
C SER A 43 -18.92 -4.13 1.52
N ILE A 44 -18.16 -5.12 2.00
CA ILE A 44 -17.82 -5.31 3.44
C ILE A 44 -17.42 -3.97 4.08
N SER A 45 -17.86 -3.66 5.29
CA SER A 45 -17.55 -2.35 5.93
C SER A 45 -16.05 -2.21 6.25
N ARG A 46 -15.51 -0.98 6.28
CA ARG A 46 -14.09 -0.74 6.67
C ARG A 46 -13.75 -1.36 8.04
N ARG A 47 -14.67 -1.27 8.99
CA ARG A 47 -14.52 -1.87 10.33
C ARG A 47 -14.40 -3.39 10.25
N ALA A 48 -15.25 -4.03 9.45
CA ALA A 48 -15.22 -5.48 9.26
C ALA A 48 -13.95 -5.94 8.54
N THR A 49 -13.52 -5.24 7.48
CA THR A 49 -12.24 -5.50 6.78
C THR A 49 -11.06 -5.39 7.76
N LYS A 50 -10.99 -4.32 8.55
CA LYS A 50 -9.94 -4.13 9.55
C LYS A 50 -9.96 -5.22 10.63
N ALA A 51 -11.14 -5.60 11.12
CA ALA A 51 -11.29 -6.66 12.12
C ALA A 51 -10.82 -8.01 11.58
N LEU A 52 -11.12 -8.33 10.31
CA LEU A 52 -10.66 -9.54 9.65
C LEU A 52 -9.13 -9.57 9.55
N ILE A 53 -8.52 -8.49 9.02
CA ILE A 53 -7.06 -8.36 8.90
C ILE A 53 -6.38 -8.52 10.27
N ASN A 54 -6.87 -7.81 11.29
CA ASN A 54 -6.31 -7.89 12.65
C ASN A 54 -6.45 -9.30 13.23
N LYS A 55 -7.61 -9.93 13.06
CA LYS A 55 -7.85 -11.29 13.55
C LYS A 55 -6.91 -12.29 12.88
N HIS A 56 -6.70 -12.16 11.58
CA HIS A 56 -5.77 -13.01 10.84
C HIS A 56 -4.33 -12.88 11.39
N HIS A 57 -3.83 -11.66 11.59
CA HIS A 57 -2.50 -11.44 12.19
C HIS A 57 -2.37 -12.02 13.61
N LEU A 58 -3.41 -11.88 14.44
CA LEU A 58 -3.42 -12.46 15.79
C LEU A 58 -3.34 -13.99 15.74
N LEU A 59 -4.12 -14.63 14.85
CA LEU A 59 -4.10 -16.08 14.70
C LEU A 59 -2.75 -16.58 14.19
N GLN A 60 -2.15 -15.90 13.21
CA GLN A 60 -0.80 -16.23 12.73
C GLN A 60 0.27 -16.13 13.83
N LYS A 61 0.17 -15.12 14.71
CA LYS A 61 1.04 -14.99 15.89
C LYS A 61 0.84 -16.15 16.86
N ARG A 62 -0.41 -16.47 17.21
CA ARG A 62 -0.73 -17.59 18.11
C ARG A 62 -0.30 -18.93 17.54
N LYS A 63 -0.48 -19.14 16.23
CA LYS A 63 -0.03 -20.36 15.54
C LYS A 63 1.48 -20.56 15.71
N ARG A 64 2.28 -19.52 15.48
CA ARG A 64 3.73 -19.57 15.71
C ARG A 64 4.09 -19.91 17.15
N GLN A 65 3.40 -19.31 18.12
CA GLN A 65 3.64 -19.61 19.54
C GLN A 65 3.32 -21.08 19.87
N ALA A 66 2.24 -21.63 19.30
CA ALA A 66 1.90 -23.04 19.45
C ALA A 66 2.98 -23.95 18.85
N ILE A 67 3.47 -23.64 17.64
CA ILE A 67 4.56 -24.36 16.98
C ILE A 67 5.83 -24.32 17.84
N ALA A 68 6.24 -23.14 18.32
CA ALA A 68 7.43 -22.99 19.15
C ALA A 68 7.35 -23.77 20.48
N LYS A 69 6.13 -23.96 21.00
CA LYS A 69 5.86 -24.76 22.21
C LYS A 69 5.64 -26.25 21.92
N GLY A 70 5.67 -26.68 20.66
CA GLY A 70 5.35 -28.06 20.25
C GLY A 70 3.88 -28.45 20.47
N ASN A 71 2.97 -27.49 20.60
CA ASN A 71 1.55 -27.73 20.86
C ASN A 71 0.77 -27.95 19.56
N ALA A 72 0.86 -29.16 19.01
CA ALA A 72 0.21 -29.53 17.75
C ALA A 72 -1.33 -29.43 17.79
N VAL A 73 -1.95 -29.62 18.97
CA VAL A 73 -3.42 -29.52 19.12
C VAL A 73 -3.87 -28.07 18.94
N GLU A 74 -3.18 -27.13 19.59
CA GLU A 74 -3.49 -25.70 19.46
C GLU A 74 -3.18 -25.21 18.05
N GLU A 75 -2.08 -25.64 17.44
CA GLU A 75 -1.75 -25.33 16.05
C GLU A 75 -2.88 -25.74 15.09
N ALA A 76 -3.37 -26.98 15.18
CA ALA A 76 -4.44 -27.49 14.33
C ALA A 76 -5.78 -26.75 14.55
N ALA A 77 -6.09 -26.38 15.78
CA ALA A 77 -7.28 -25.60 16.10
C ALA A 77 -7.20 -24.19 15.48
N ILE A 78 -6.05 -23.51 15.58
CA ILE A 78 -5.83 -22.19 14.99
C ILE A 78 -5.86 -22.25 13.47
N GLU A 79 -5.28 -23.28 12.86
CA GLU A 79 -5.33 -23.49 11.41
C GLU A 79 -6.78 -23.63 10.91
N THR A 80 -7.61 -24.34 11.66
CA THR A 80 -9.04 -24.47 11.37
C THR A 80 -9.75 -23.11 11.46
N GLU A 81 -9.41 -22.29 12.45
CA GLU A 81 -9.97 -20.94 12.60
C GLU A 81 -9.53 -20.01 11.45
N ILE A 82 -8.27 -20.07 11.02
CA ILE A 82 -7.76 -19.31 9.86
C ILE A 82 -8.53 -19.71 8.60
N LYS A 83 -8.71 -21.02 8.35
CA LYS A 83 -9.50 -21.52 7.21
C LYS A 83 -10.94 -21.03 7.26
N ALA A 84 -11.57 -21.04 8.44
CA ALA A 84 -12.93 -20.54 8.62
C ALA A 84 -13.07 -19.03 8.35
N LEU A 85 -11.99 -18.26 8.43
CA LEU A 85 -11.95 -16.84 8.07
C LEU A 85 -11.69 -16.58 6.58
N GLY A 86 -11.61 -17.64 5.76
CA GLY A 86 -11.28 -17.55 4.33
C GLY A 86 -9.79 -17.72 4.03
N GLY A 87 -8.97 -18.09 5.02
CA GLY A 87 -7.56 -18.32 4.84
C GLY A 87 -6.79 -17.11 4.31
N ILE A 88 -5.73 -17.37 3.55
CA ILE A 88 -4.90 -16.33 2.94
C ILE A 88 -5.64 -15.56 1.83
N GLU A 89 -6.52 -16.24 1.09
CA GLU A 89 -7.33 -15.63 0.03
C GLU A 89 -8.27 -14.57 0.60
N GLY A 90 -9.02 -14.91 1.66
CA GLY A 90 -9.88 -13.96 2.36
C GLY A 90 -9.13 -12.76 2.96
N TYR A 91 -7.89 -12.98 3.42
CA TYR A 91 -7.00 -11.90 3.85
C TYR A 91 -6.58 -10.98 2.69
N GLN A 92 -6.21 -11.55 1.54
CA GLN A 92 -5.80 -10.80 0.35
C GLN A 92 -6.97 -10.01 -0.24
N GLU A 93 -8.17 -10.59 -0.32
CA GLU A 93 -9.39 -9.89 -0.74
C GLU A 93 -9.72 -8.70 0.17
N ALA A 94 -9.62 -8.90 1.49
CA ALA A 94 -9.79 -7.83 2.46
C ALA A 94 -8.75 -6.72 2.26
N SER A 95 -7.50 -7.08 1.98
CA SER A 95 -6.41 -6.12 1.71
C SER A 95 -6.63 -5.33 0.42
N LEU A 96 -7.04 -5.99 -0.67
CA LEU A 96 -7.45 -5.35 -1.94
C LEU A 96 -8.60 -4.37 -1.74
N GLN A 97 -9.57 -4.74 -0.92
CA GLN A 97 -10.68 -3.84 -0.59
C GLN A 97 -10.19 -2.61 0.20
N GLY A 98 -9.18 -2.77 1.05
CA GLY A 98 -8.51 -1.68 1.75
C GLY A 98 -7.80 -0.70 0.83
N GLN A 99 -7.24 -1.17 -0.29
CA GLN A 99 -6.52 -0.35 -1.29
C GLN A 99 -7.44 0.47 -2.20
N ARG A 100 -8.76 0.32 -2.09
CA ARG A 100 -9.68 1.15 -2.88
C ARG A 100 -9.51 2.62 -2.54
N HIS A 101 -9.66 3.47 -3.57
CA HIS A 101 -9.55 4.93 -3.45
C HIS A 101 -10.44 5.50 -2.35
N ASP A 102 -11.63 4.93 -2.13
CA ASP A 102 -12.56 5.37 -1.09
C ASP A 102 -12.24 4.84 0.32
N ARG A 103 -11.12 4.12 0.55
CA ARG A 103 -10.87 3.40 1.81
C ARG A 103 -9.47 3.55 2.38
N GLY A 104 -8.46 3.50 1.53
CA GLY A 104 -7.06 3.55 1.92
C GLY A 104 -6.13 3.91 0.77
N GLY A 105 -6.61 3.82 -0.49
CA GLY A 105 -5.86 4.22 -1.66
C GLY A 105 -4.77 3.21 -2.05
N ASP A 106 -4.33 3.36 -3.30
CA ASP A 106 -3.23 2.59 -3.86
C ASP A 106 -1.92 3.35 -3.57
N SER A 107 -1.08 2.78 -2.71
CA SER A 107 0.19 3.37 -2.29
C SER A 107 1.15 3.61 -3.45
N SER A 108 0.99 2.89 -4.57
CA SER A 108 1.79 3.13 -5.78
C SER A 108 1.52 4.51 -6.38
N GLN A 109 0.38 5.15 -6.10
CA GLN A 109 0.15 6.56 -6.49
C GLN A 109 1.11 7.51 -5.78
N VAL A 110 1.43 7.23 -4.51
CA VAL A 110 2.42 8.01 -3.75
C VAL A 110 3.79 7.83 -4.37
N LEU A 111 4.16 6.60 -4.70
CA LEU A 111 5.41 6.32 -5.41
C LEU A 111 5.47 7.06 -6.76
N MET A 112 4.40 7.02 -7.55
CA MET A 112 4.35 7.75 -8.83
C MET A 112 4.53 9.25 -8.65
N LYS A 113 3.90 9.85 -7.64
CA LYS A 113 4.06 11.27 -7.31
C LYS A 113 5.51 11.60 -6.93
N TRP A 114 6.17 10.72 -6.17
CA TRP A 114 7.58 10.92 -5.80
C TRP A 114 8.52 10.83 -6.99
N LEU A 115 8.22 9.94 -7.93
CA LEU A 115 9.03 9.71 -9.11
C LEU A 115 8.72 10.68 -10.25
N GLU A 116 7.61 11.43 -10.19
CA GLU A 116 7.15 12.36 -11.23
C GLU A 116 8.27 13.26 -11.81
N PRO A 117 9.15 13.91 -11.01
CA PRO A 117 10.21 14.75 -11.57
C PRO A 117 11.23 13.96 -12.42
N CYS A 118 11.42 12.69 -12.10
CA CYS A 118 12.41 11.80 -12.72
C CYS A 118 11.83 11.09 -13.94
N VAL A 119 10.60 10.58 -13.84
CA VAL A 119 9.98 9.79 -14.90
C VAL A 119 9.33 10.66 -15.97
N SER A 120 8.98 11.91 -15.70
CA SER A 120 8.45 12.83 -16.73
C SER A 120 9.51 13.22 -17.75
N THR A 121 10.78 13.20 -17.36
CA THR A 121 11.94 13.47 -18.26
C THR A 121 12.49 12.18 -18.88
N HIS A 122 12.07 11.03 -18.35
CA HIS A 122 12.46 9.71 -18.84
C HIS A 122 11.39 9.17 -19.79
N GLY A 123 11.74 8.94 -21.06
CA GLY A 123 10.81 8.43 -22.05
C GLY A 123 10.17 7.10 -21.63
N THR A 124 8.96 6.83 -22.12
CA THR A 124 8.21 5.59 -21.90
C THR A 124 8.52 4.50 -22.93
N ASP A 125 9.43 4.77 -23.87
CA ASP A 125 9.89 3.81 -24.87
C ASP A 125 10.52 2.59 -24.20
N SER A 126 10.39 1.42 -24.85
CA SER A 126 10.81 0.12 -24.32
C SER A 126 12.22 0.15 -23.73
N ASP A 127 13.19 0.71 -24.45
CA ASP A 127 14.60 0.67 -24.08
C ASP A 127 14.93 1.58 -22.88
N ARG A 128 13.99 2.45 -22.49
CA ARG A 128 14.15 3.43 -21.42
C ARG A 128 13.32 3.12 -20.18
N ARG A 129 12.56 2.03 -20.18
CA ARG A 129 11.77 1.64 -19.00
C ARG A 129 12.67 1.13 -17.89
N LEU A 130 12.41 1.61 -16.68
CA LEU A 130 13.09 1.20 -15.47
C LEU A 130 12.58 -0.17 -15.01
N ARG A 131 13.40 -0.94 -14.33
CA ARG A 131 13.01 -2.24 -13.79
C ARG A 131 12.52 -2.12 -12.37
N MET A 132 11.34 -2.66 -12.14
CA MET A 132 10.70 -2.69 -10.84
C MET A 132 10.40 -4.12 -10.43
N LEU A 133 10.74 -4.47 -9.20
CA LEU A 133 10.20 -5.67 -8.54
C LEU A 133 9.11 -5.24 -7.58
N GLU A 134 7.90 -5.76 -7.75
CA GLU A 134 6.82 -5.61 -6.80
C GLU A 134 6.63 -6.92 -6.04
N VAL A 135 6.95 -6.90 -4.75
CA VAL A 135 6.74 -8.04 -3.85
C VAL A 135 5.40 -7.86 -3.15
N GLY A 136 4.63 -8.94 -3.00
CA GLY A 136 3.28 -8.89 -2.42
C GLY A 136 2.26 -8.25 -3.36
N ALA A 137 2.42 -8.45 -4.67
CA ALA A 137 1.55 -7.84 -5.66
C ALA A 137 0.15 -8.49 -5.63
N LEU A 138 -0.88 -7.71 -5.34
CA LEU A 138 -2.27 -8.16 -5.36
C LEU A 138 -3.02 -7.80 -6.66
N SER A 139 -2.41 -6.96 -7.51
CA SER A 139 -3.05 -6.49 -8.74
C SER A 139 -2.02 -6.05 -9.79
N THR A 140 -2.34 -6.27 -11.06
CA THR A 140 -1.60 -5.72 -12.21
C THR A 140 -2.09 -4.33 -12.63
N GLN A 141 -3.00 -3.73 -11.87
CA GLN A 141 -3.72 -2.51 -12.23
C GLN A 141 -3.40 -1.30 -11.34
N ASN A 142 -2.34 -1.38 -10.55
CA ASN A 142 -1.86 -0.27 -9.72
C ASN A 142 -1.29 0.88 -10.58
N ALA A 143 -1.06 2.05 -9.96
CA ALA A 143 -0.58 3.24 -10.66
C ALA A 143 0.78 3.02 -11.35
N CYS A 144 1.73 2.32 -10.71
CA CYS A 144 3.02 1.98 -11.33
C CYS A 144 2.84 1.14 -12.60
N SER A 145 1.95 0.15 -12.55
CA SER A 145 1.65 -0.76 -13.67
C SER A 145 1.05 -0.03 -14.87
N LYS A 146 0.19 0.96 -14.60
CA LYS A 146 -0.48 1.76 -15.64
C LYS A 146 0.38 2.89 -16.18
N SER A 147 1.46 3.25 -15.49
CA SER A 147 2.27 4.42 -15.85
C SER A 147 3.08 4.28 -17.15
N GLY A 148 3.40 3.05 -17.56
CA GLY A 148 4.27 2.79 -18.69
C GLY A 148 5.78 2.98 -18.41
N HIS A 149 6.18 3.56 -17.27
CA HIS A 149 7.59 3.84 -16.99
C HIS A 149 8.42 2.63 -16.57
N PHE A 150 7.77 1.53 -16.17
CA PHE A 150 8.45 0.38 -15.56
C PHE A 150 8.22 -0.93 -16.29
N TYR A 151 9.27 -1.72 -16.51
CA TYR A 151 9.17 -3.17 -16.61
C TYR A 151 9.01 -3.75 -15.21
N ILE A 152 7.81 -4.25 -14.91
CA ILE A 152 7.47 -4.72 -13.57
C ILE A 152 7.44 -6.24 -13.55
N GLU A 153 8.31 -6.82 -12.73
CA GLU A 153 8.18 -8.19 -12.26
C GLU A 153 7.36 -8.18 -10.98
N ARG A 154 6.32 -9.01 -10.92
CA ARG A 154 5.38 -9.07 -9.79
C ARG A 154 5.44 -10.44 -9.17
N ILE A 155 5.64 -10.49 -7.86
CA ILE A 155 5.63 -11.74 -7.10
C ILE A 155 4.70 -11.66 -5.91
N ASP A 156 4.08 -12.78 -5.56
CA ASP A 156 3.29 -12.94 -4.34
C ASP A 156 3.40 -14.38 -3.82
N LEU A 157 3.24 -14.58 -2.52
CA LEU A 157 3.27 -15.93 -1.90
C LEU A 157 2.08 -16.79 -2.34
N ASN A 158 0.94 -16.16 -2.57
CA ASN A 158 -0.31 -16.78 -3.00
C ASN A 158 -0.88 -15.95 -4.14
N SER A 159 -0.39 -16.20 -5.37
CA SER A 159 -0.83 -15.42 -6.53
C SER A 159 -2.31 -15.69 -6.83
N GLN A 160 -3.07 -14.62 -7.08
CA GLN A 160 -4.50 -14.68 -7.36
C GLN A 160 -4.86 -14.12 -8.74
N GLY A 161 -3.88 -13.77 -9.58
CA GLY A 161 -4.15 -13.11 -10.86
C GLY A 161 -3.07 -13.31 -11.91
N ASP A 162 -3.50 -13.30 -13.18
CA ASP A 162 -2.62 -13.38 -14.33
C ASP A 162 -1.59 -12.24 -14.33
N GLY A 163 -0.33 -12.57 -14.60
CA GLY A 163 0.78 -11.61 -14.61
C GLY A 163 1.41 -11.33 -13.24
N ILE A 164 1.04 -12.10 -12.20
CA ILE A 164 1.72 -12.14 -10.90
C ILE A 164 2.29 -13.54 -10.69
N LEU A 165 3.60 -13.65 -10.52
CA LEU A 165 4.29 -14.91 -10.31
C LEU A 165 4.12 -15.35 -8.84
N GLN A 166 3.68 -16.60 -8.63
CA GLN A 166 3.69 -17.17 -7.29
C GLN A 166 5.13 -17.54 -6.90
N GLN A 167 5.72 -16.80 -5.96
CA GLN A 167 7.09 -17.00 -5.52
C GLN A 167 7.32 -16.37 -4.14
N ASP A 168 8.06 -17.07 -3.28
CA ASP A 168 8.61 -16.49 -2.05
C ASP A 168 9.88 -15.67 -2.35
N PHE A 169 9.82 -14.37 -2.02
CA PHE A 169 10.96 -13.47 -2.15
C PHE A 169 12.16 -13.91 -1.29
N MET A 170 11.92 -14.52 -0.13
CA MET A 170 12.96 -14.99 0.78
C MET A 170 13.70 -16.20 0.22
N GLU A 171 13.04 -17.01 -0.60
CA GLU A 171 13.61 -18.20 -1.25
C GLU A 171 14.14 -17.92 -2.67
N ARG A 172 13.83 -16.75 -3.25
CA ARG A 172 14.31 -16.36 -4.58
C ARG A 172 15.84 -16.48 -4.68
N PRO A 173 16.42 -17.12 -5.71
CA PRO A 173 17.88 -17.11 -5.90
C PRO A 173 18.41 -15.68 -6.01
N LEU A 174 19.58 -15.41 -5.42
CA LEU A 174 20.22 -14.09 -5.55
C LEU A 174 20.57 -13.81 -7.02
N PRO A 175 20.56 -12.54 -7.46
CA PRO A 175 20.89 -12.17 -8.84
C PRO A 175 22.27 -12.69 -9.24
N ARG A 176 22.33 -13.34 -10.40
CA ARG A 176 23.57 -13.81 -11.01
C ARG A 176 24.36 -12.67 -11.65
N ASP A 177 23.65 -11.68 -12.18
CA ASP A 177 24.19 -10.51 -12.85
C ASP A 177 23.24 -9.29 -12.79
N GLU A 178 23.67 -8.16 -13.38
CA GLU A 178 22.91 -6.89 -13.39
C GLU A 178 21.56 -6.97 -14.15
N SER A 179 21.39 -7.98 -15.00
CA SER A 179 20.13 -8.25 -15.70
C SER A 179 19.09 -8.95 -14.82
N GLU A 180 19.43 -9.33 -13.58
CA GLU A 180 18.48 -9.87 -12.61
C GLU A 180 18.21 -8.89 -11.45
N ARG A 181 18.79 -7.70 -11.52
CA ARG A 181 18.62 -6.61 -10.56
C ARG A 181 17.61 -5.57 -11.03
N PHE A 182 17.10 -4.80 -10.06
CA PHE A 182 16.04 -3.83 -10.25
C PHE A 182 16.50 -2.42 -9.91
N ASP A 183 15.91 -1.44 -10.60
CA ASP A 183 16.13 -0.03 -10.32
C ASP A 183 15.35 0.38 -9.07
N ILE A 184 14.19 -0.24 -8.86
CA ILE A 184 13.36 -0.04 -7.68
C ILE A 184 12.71 -1.33 -7.22
N ILE A 185 12.59 -1.50 -5.91
CA ILE A 185 11.82 -2.59 -5.30
C ILE A 185 10.70 -1.99 -4.46
N SER A 186 9.47 -2.48 -4.63
CA SER A 186 8.31 -2.10 -3.83
C SER A 186 7.98 -3.18 -2.82
N LEU A 187 8.02 -2.81 -1.54
CA LEU A 187 7.57 -3.60 -0.39
C LEU A 187 6.40 -2.86 0.28
N SER A 188 5.23 -2.86 -0.36
CA SER A 188 4.06 -2.17 0.18
C SER A 188 3.27 -3.07 1.12
N LEU A 189 3.33 -2.79 2.43
CA LEU A 189 2.70 -3.59 3.48
C LEU A 189 3.14 -5.07 3.53
N VAL A 190 4.31 -5.37 2.95
CA VAL A 190 4.91 -6.71 2.90
C VAL A 190 5.73 -7.00 4.15
N LEU A 191 6.60 -6.07 4.55
CA LEU A 191 7.55 -6.30 5.63
C LEU A 191 6.85 -6.55 6.98
N ASN A 192 5.68 -5.95 7.22
CA ASN A 192 4.85 -6.21 8.40
C ASN A 192 4.12 -7.56 8.37
N TYR A 193 4.11 -8.26 7.24
CA TYR A 193 3.63 -9.64 7.13
C TYR A 193 4.71 -10.65 7.55
N VAL A 194 5.98 -10.26 7.52
CA VAL A 194 7.10 -11.11 7.94
C VAL A 194 7.11 -11.26 9.47
N PRO A 195 6.97 -12.49 9.99
CA PRO A 195 6.66 -12.73 11.39
C PRO A 195 7.80 -12.33 12.34
N GLU A 196 9.02 -12.76 12.03
CA GLU A 196 10.16 -12.61 12.93
C GLU A 196 10.96 -11.34 12.65
N PRO A 197 11.46 -10.64 13.68
CA PRO A 197 12.33 -9.47 13.49
C PRO A 197 13.60 -9.80 12.69
N LYS A 198 14.17 -10.98 12.91
CA LYS A 198 15.37 -11.45 12.19
C LYS A 198 15.10 -11.56 10.69
N ASP A 199 13.97 -12.17 10.33
CA ASP A 199 13.59 -12.39 8.93
C ASP A 199 13.21 -11.08 8.24
N ARG A 200 12.66 -10.10 8.98
CA ARG A 200 12.47 -8.73 8.49
C ARG A 200 13.80 -8.07 8.12
N GLY A 201 14.80 -8.17 8.99
CA GLY A 201 16.16 -7.68 8.71
C GLY A 201 16.78 -8.39 7.50
N GLU A 202 16.60 -9.70 7.41
CA GLU A 202 17.09 -10.50 6.27
C GLU A 202 16.38 -10.13 4.96
N MET A 203 15.07 -9.85 4.97
CA MET A 203 14.33 -9.38 3.81
C MET A 203 14.90 -8.04 3.30
N LEU A 204 15.19 -7.10 4.20
CA LEU A 204 15.81 -5.82 3.85
C LEU A 204 17.22 -6.00 3.30
N ARG A 205 18.02 -6.88 3.90
CA ARG A 205 19.36 -7.23 3.42
C ARG A 205 19.32 -7.83 2.02
N ARG A 206 18.41 -8.79 1.78
CA ARG A 206 18.18 -9.37 0.44
C ARG A 206 17.73 -8.31 -0.54
N THR A 207 16.83 -7.40 -0.15
CA THR A 207 16.39 -6.29 -1.00
C THR A 207 17.58 -5.47 -1.52
N ALA A 208 18.54 -5.13 -0.68
CA ALA A 208 19.77 -4.45 -1.10
C ALA A 208 20.54 -5.25 -2.16
N GLN A 209 20.56 -6.59 -2.04
CA GLN A 209 21.21 -7.47 -3.00
C GLN A 209 20.45 -7.61 -4.33
N PHE A 210 19.18 -7.21 -4.43
CA PHE A 210 18.41 -7.19 -5.68
C PHE A 210 18.39 -5.82 -6.36
N LEU A 211 18.84 -4.77 -5.68
CA LEU A 211 18.96 -3.45 -6.28
C LEU A 211 20.21 -3.35 -7.17
N ARG A 212 20.08 -2.58 -8.25
CA ARG A 212 21.22 -2.20 -9.11
C ARG A 212 22.18 -1.27 -8.38
N ALA A 213 23.42 -1.23 -8.87
CA ALA A 213 24.43 -0.30 -8.40
C ALA A 213 24.02 1.17 -8.71
N PRO A 214 24.02 2.10 -7.73
CA PRO A 214 23.65 3.50 -7.94
C PRO A 214 24.50 4.23 -9.01
N GLU A 215 25.72 3.75 -9.25
CA GLU A 215 26.69 4.27 -10.20
C GLU A 215 26.16 4.27 -11.64
N ARG A 216 25.15 3.43 -11.94
CA ARG A 216 24.47 3.39 -13.23
C ARG A 216 23.89 4.74 -13.65
N TYR A 217 23.56 5.61 -12.69
CA TYR A 217 22.86 6.86 -12.92
C TYR A 217 23.74 8.10 -12.81
N LEU A 218 25.06 7.96 -12.73
CA LEU A 218 25.99 9.10 -12.56
C LEU A 218 25.82 10.18 -13.65
N GLU A 219 25.55 9.77 -14.89
CA GLU A 219 25.33 10.68 -16.03
C GLU A 219 23.89 11.23 -16.11
N SER A 220 23.03 10.90 -15.15
CA SER A 220 21.62 11.29 -15.14
C SER A 220 21.21 11.77 -13.74
N PRO A 221 21.49 13.05 -13.39
CA PRO A 221 21.28 13.57 -12.03
C PRO A 221 19.86 13.34 -11.48
N HIS A 222 18.84 13.46 -12.34
CA HIS A 222 17.45 13.23 -11.96
C HIS A 222 17.16 11.77 -11.59
N LEU A 223 17.79 10.80 -12.27
CA LEU A 223 17.63 9.39 -11.95
C LEU A 223 18.49 9.00 -10.75
N GLN A 224 19.70 9.55 -10.65
CA GLN A 224 20.60 9.30 -9.53
C GLN A 224 19.98 9.71 -8.18
N ALA A 225 19.14 10.74 -8.19
CA ALA A 225 18.43 11.20 -7.01
C ALA A 225 17.29 10.28 -6.57
N SER A 226 16.84 9.35 -7.41
CA SER A 226 15.66 8.51 -7.14
C SER A 226 15.92 7.01 -7.25
N PHE A 227 17.05 6.60 -7.82
CA PHE A 227 17.41 5.21 -8.05
C PHE A 227 18.90 4.96 -7.75
N SER A 228 19.29 3.79 -7.25
CA SER A 228 18.45 2.63 -6.92
C SER A 228 17.71 2.79 -5.58
N SER A 229 16.43 2.44 -5.52
CA SER A 229 15.59 2.73 -4.35
C SER A 229 14.69 1.59 -3.88
N LEU A 230 14.34 1.61 -2.60
CA LEU A 230 13.31 0.77 -2.00
C LEU A 230 12.11 1.65 -1.65
N PHE A 231 10.94 1.33 -2.20
CA PHE A 231 9.65 1.87 -1.76
C PHE A 231 9.09 0.98 -0.64
N LEU A 232 9.15 1.46 0.60
CA LEU A 232 8.65 0.74 1.78
C LEU A 232 7.41 1.42 2.34
N VAL A 233 6.35 0.64 2.51
CA VAL A 233 5.12 1.09 3.17
C VAL A 233 4.86 0.25 4.41
N LEU A 234 4.68 0.92 5.53
CA LEU A 234 4.35 0.30 6.81
C LEU A 234 3.07 0.93 7.38
N PRO A 235 2.26 0.15 8.13
CA PRO A 235 1.21 0.75 8.95
C PRO A 235 1.85 1.77 9.89
N ALA A 236 1.27 2.98 10.00
CA ALA A 236 1.84 4.04 10.84
C ALA A 236 2.19 3.56 12.27
N PRO A 237 1.33 2.77 12.97
CA PRO A 237 1.65 2.31 14.31
C PRO A 237 2.86 1.37 14.40
N CYS A 238 3.35 0.84 13.28
CA CYS A 238 4.59 0.06 13.26
C CYS A 238 5.84 0.90 13.51
N VAL A 239 5.73 2.22 13.37
CA VAL A 239 6.85 3.17 13.54
C VAL A 239 6.51 4.23 14.57
N THR A 240 5.26 4.71 14.62
CA THR A 240 4.86 5.81 15.52
C THR A 240 4.46 5.37 16.92
N ASN A 241 4.09 4.10 17.12
CA ASN A 241 3.62 3.59 18.41
C ASN A 241 4.20 2.20 18.72
N SER A 242 5.40 1.95 18.22
CA SER A 242 6.11 0.70 18.39
C SER A 242 7.19 0.87 19.45
N ARG A 243 7.35 -0.12 20.33
CA ARG A 243 8.40 -0.13 21.36
C ARG A 243 9.78 -0.53 20.82
N TYR A 244 9.84 -1.16 19.66
CA TYR A 244 11.07 -1.81 19.16
C TYR A 244 11.53 -1.26 17.81
N LEU A 245 10.68 -0.46 17.16
CA LEU A 245 10.97 0.18 15.89
C LEU A 245 10.37 1.57 15.90
N ASP A 246 11.22 2.57 15.90
CA ASP A 246 10.89 3.95 15.61
C ASP A 246 11.57 4.36 14.30
N GLU A 247 11.43 5.63 13.94
CA GLU A 247 12.03 6.17 12.73
C GLU A 247 13.57 6.07 12.76
N GLU A 248 14.21 6.51 13.85
CA GLU A 248 15.66 6.51 13.98
C GLU A 248 16.24 5.09 13.84
N ARG A 249 15.61 4.11 14.47
CA ARG A 249 16.02 2.72 14.40
C ARG A 249 15.77 2.11 13.03
N LEU A 250 14.67 2.46 12.36
CA LEU A 250 14.45 2.05 10.98
C LEU A 250 15.57 2.58 10.07
N VAL A 251 15.92 3.86 10.18
CA VAL A 251 17.04 4.46 9.44
C VAL A 251 18.36 3.75 9.73
N ALA A 252 18.64 3.44 11.01
CA ALA A 252 19.85 2.73 11.42
C ALA A 252 19.93 1.31 10.82
N ILE A 253 18.80 0.57 10.80
CA ILE A 253 18.70 -0.76 10.17
C ILE A 253 18.97 -0.65 8.67
N MET A 254 18.34 0.30 7.99
CA MET A 254 18.51 0.40 6.55
C MET A 254 19.95 0.75 6.16
N LYS A 255 20.59 1.62 6.94
CA LYS A 255 22.01 1.93 6.78
C LYS A 255 22.89 0.69 6.99
N SER A 256 22.58 -0.15 7.99
CA SER A 256 23.40 -1.33 8.29
C SER A 256 23.28 -2.43 7.23
N VAL A 257 22.15 -2.52 6.53
CA VAL A 257 21.96 -3.48 5.43
C VAL A 257 22.41 -2.96 4.06
N GLY A 258 23.00 -1.76 4.00
CA GLY A 258 23.58 -1.21 2.77
C GLY A 258 22.58 -0.49 1.87
N LEU A 259 21.41 -0.09 2.38
CA LEU A 259 20.45 0.71 1.63
C LEU A 259 20.79 2.21 1.72
N PRO A 260 20.55 3.00 0.66
CA PRO A 260 20.92 4.42 0.60
C PRO A 260 20.16 5.23 1.66
N PRO A 261 20.67 6.40 2.12
CA PRO A 261 20.07 7.19 3.20
C PRO A 261 18.58 7.55 2.99
N TRP A 262 17.82 7.58 4.10
CA TRP A 262 16.35 7.58 4.16
C TRP A 262 15.78 8.89 4.70
N THR A 263 14.57 9.23 4.28
CA THR A 263 13.74 10.32 4.83
C THR A 263 12.27 9.88 4.88
N MET A 264 11.59 10.04 6.02
CA MET A 264 10.15 9.78 6.11
C MET A 264 9.34 11.03 5.76
N GLU A 265 8.24 10.86 5.03
CA GLU A 265 7.24 11.92 4.84
C GLU A 265 5.94 11.51 5.54
N PRO A 266 5.27 12.42 6.27
CA PRO A 266 3.97 12.12 6.85
C PRO A 266 2.98 11.79 5.73
N GLY A 267 2.24 10.68 5.89
CA GLY A 267 1.18 10.30 4.94
C GLY A 267 0.16 11.44 4.83
N GLY A 268 -0.12 11.88 3.59
CA GLY A 268 -1.09 12.95 3.36
C GLY A 268 -2.48 12.61 3.93
N PRO A 269 -3.34 13.63 4.14
CA PRO A 269 -4.66 13.44 4.74
C PRO A 269 -5.48 12.42 3.95
N GLY A 270 -5.75 11.26 4.56
CA GLY A 270 -6.54 10.16 3.98
C GLY A 270 -5.79 8.83 3.77
N LEU A 271 -4.48 8.77 3.98
CA LEU A 271 -3.67 7.54 3.87
C LEU A 271 -3.28 7.02 5.27
N PRO A 272 -3.80 5.86 5.73
CA PRO A 272 -3.44 5.29 7.03
C PRO A 272 -2.05 4.61 7.09
N CYS A 273 -1.13 4.92 6.16
CA CYS A 273 0.17 4.28 6.05
C CYS A 273 1.33 5.31 6.04
N GLY A 274 2.33 5.06 6.88
CA GLY A 274 3.61 5.78 6.79
C GLY A 274 4.32 5.31 5.53
N THR A 275 4.74 6.27 4.70
CA THR A 275 5.42 5.99 3.43
C THR A 275 6.85 6.51 3.56
N ALA A 276 7.86 5.65 3.37
CA ALA A 276 9.26 6.03 3.55
C ALA A 276 9.93 6.32 2.19
N ARG A 277 10.63 7.46 2.09
CA ARG A 277 11.42 7.91 0.92
C ARG A 277 12.92 7.66 1.18
N SER A 278 13.69 7.58 0.09
CA SER A 278 15.13 7.80 0.09
C SER A 278 15.43 9.07 -0.73
N VAL A 279 16.39 9.86 -0.23
CA VAL A 279 17.08 11.04 -0.80
C VAL A 279 16.67 12.45 -0.27
N ARG A 280 17.64 12.99 0.50
CA ARG A 280 18.05 14.38 0.89
C ARG A 280 16.97 15.48 1.04
N THR A 281 16.94 16.09 2.24
CA THR A 281 16.04 17.12 2.83
C THR A 281 16.31 18.57 2.35
N PRO A 282 15.64 19.67 2.82
CA PRO A 282 14.54 19.86 3.84
C PRO A 282 13.40 20.87 3.40
N PRO A 283 12.54 21.49 4.28
CA PRO A 283 11.64 21.01 5.37
C PRO A 283 10.18 21.57 5.31
N THR A 284 9.22 21.02 6.11
CA THR A 284 8.39 21.68 7.17
C THR A 284 6.97 21.09 7.40
N TRP A 285 6.55 21.11 8.68
CA TRP A 285 5.21 21.22 9.33
C TRP A 285 4.34 19.99 9.76
N GLU A 286 4.15 19.96 11.10
CA GLU A 286 3.05 19.64 12.05
C GLU A 286 2.10 18.41 12.02
N PHE A 287 1.92 17.89 13.24
CA PHE A 287 1.31 16.62 13.70
C PHE A 287 -0.23 16.64 13.84
N LEU A 288 -0.84 15.45 13.72
CA LEU A 288 -2.11 15.08 14.40
C LEU A 288 -2.11 13.58 14.72
N GLU A 289 -2.10 13.25 16.02
CA GLU A 289 -2.10 11.91 16.60
C GLU A 289 -3.48 11.22 16.52
N LEU A 290 -3.51 9.93 16.16
CA LEU A 290 -4.55 9.00 16.60
C LEU A 290 -4.05 7.55 16.69
N GLY A 291 -4.03 7.00 17.91
CA GLY A 291 -4.41 5.61 18.18
C GLY A 291 -3.30 4.59 18.41
N ARG A 292 -3.22 4.09 19.66
CA ARG A 292 -2.32 3.02 20.13
C ARG A 292 -2.44 1.71 19.33
N CYS A 293 -1.30 1.07 19.08
CA CYS A 293 -1.15 -0.32 18.65
C CYS A 293 -0.28 -1.08 19.70
N PRO A 294 -0.78 -2.13 20.37
CA PRO A 294 -0.08 -2.71 21.53
C PRO A 294 1.11 -3.65 21.21
N ASP A 295 1.32 -4.06 19.96
CA ASP A 295 1.90 -5.38 19.67
C ASP A 295 3.35 -5.45 19.15
N TRP A 296 4.13 -4.39 19.33
CA TRP A 296 5.57 -4.53 19.32
C TRP A 296 6.01 -4.94 20.72
N CYS A 297 5.89 -6.22 21.08
CA CYS A 297 6.42 -6.76 22.32
C CYS A 297 6.60 -8.27 22.26
N PRO A 298 7.81 -8.81 22.43
CA PRO A 298 8.01 -10.06 23.14
C PRO A 298 7.78 -9.80 24.63
N GLU A 299 7.03 -10.67 25.31
CA GLU A 299 7.26 -10.91 26.73
C GLU A 299 8.57 -11.68 26.81
N SER A 300 9.58 -11.09 27.46
CA SER A 300 10.77 -11.84 27.86
C SER A 300 10.52 -12.42 29.24
N ASP A 301 10.69 -13.73 29.33
CA ASP A 301 10.85 -14.49 30.56
C ASP A 301 11.82 -13.82 31.54
N GLY A 302 11.56 -14.03 32.83
CA GLY A 302 12.11 -13.27 33.95
C GLY A 302 13.64 -13.15 34.02
N ILE A 303 14.06 -11.97 34.49
CA ILE A 303 15.38 -11.71 35.08
C ILE A 303 15.11 -11.05 36.45
N PRO A 304 15.83 -11.43 37.54
CA PRO A 304 15.48 -11.03 38.90
C PRO A 304 15.75 -9.55 39.15
N ASP A 305 14.94 -9.01 40.06
CA ASP A 305 14.98 -7.66 40.61
C ASP A 305 16.39 -7.28 41.10
N LEU A 306 17.06 -6.38 40.38
CA LEU A 306 18.25 -5.69 40.84
C LEU A 306 17.84 -4.32 41.35
N ALA A 307 17.65 -4.24 42.66
CA ALA A 307 17.44 -3.01 43.40
C ALA A 307 18.55 -1.99 43.08
N ALA A 308 18.15 -0.83 42.54
CA ALA A 308 19.04 0.32 42.40
C ALA A 308 19.23 1.00 43.77
N PRO A 309 20.46 1.44 44.13
CA PRO A 309 20.70 2.13 45.39
C PRO A 309 20.19 3.57 45.34
N ALA A 310 19.57 4.01 46.43
CA ALA A 310 19.09 5.37 46.62
C ALA A 310 20.26 6.38 46.69
N ILE A 311 20.20 7.41 45.85
CA ILE A 311 21.07 8.59 45.94
C ILE A 311 20.38 9.58 46.90
N PRO A 312 21.05 10.04 47.98
CA PRO A 312 20.47 11.02 48.90
C PRO A 312 20.58 12.43 48.31
N LEU A 313 19.46 13.16 48.34
CA LEU A 313 19.42 14.60 48.09
C LEU A 313 20.09 15.36 49.25
N LYS A 314 21.07 16.19 48.90
CA LYS A 314 21.43 17.43 49.60
C LYS A 314 21.69 18.50 48.56
#